data_AF-A0AB34VFA4-F1
#
_entry.id   AF-A0AB34VFA4-F1
#
_cell.length_a   1.000
_cell.length_b   1.000
_cell.length_c   1.000
_cell.angle_alpha   90.00
_cell.angle_beta   90.00
_cell.angle_gamma   90.00
#
_symmetry.space_group_name_H-M   'P 1'
#
loop_
_entity.id
_entity.type
_entity.pdbx_description
1 polymer ?
#
loop_
_entity_poly.entity_id
_entity_poly.type
_entity_poly.pdbx_seq_one_letter_code
_entity_poly.pdbx_strand_id
1 'polypeptide(L)'
;MCFLFSLLFTSGREESTAVACKAHVSYLWGKERLDLFISQSLHNGKGFLSVSGISYHSDNTKSYLDKSLSFSYHRNKDVYNFKSQMIMDSPQMTMSPSEEKRWFPEFFTNKGETLILKIRPYGKNAWLFYAGTTPLFVCERNQ
;
A
#
# COMPACT_ATOMS: atom_id res chain seq x y z
N MET A 1 13.02 -44.47 34.82
CA MET A 1 13.55 -43.74 33.64
C MET A 1 12.40 -42.95 33.02
N CYS A 2 12.25 -41.68 33.42
CA CYS A 2 11.27 -40.77 32.82
C CYS A 2 11.83 -40.24 31.49
N PHE A 3 11.25 -40.68 30.38
CA PHE A 3 11.44 -40.02 29.08
C PHE A 3 10.65 -38.71 29.09
N LEU A 4 11.35 -37.62 29.42
CA LEU A 4 10.89 -36.26 29.21
C LEU A 4 10.83 -35.97 27.71
N PHE A 5 9.66 -36.19 27.11
CA PHE A 5 9.33 -35.67 25.78
C PHE A 5 9.02 -34.18 25.92
N SER A 6 10.07 -33.37 26.05
CA SER A 6 9.99 -31.92 25.98
C SER A 6 9.61 -31.54 24.55
N LEU A 7 8.31 -31.39 24.30
CA LEU A 7 7.78 -30.71 23.12
C LEU A 7 8.37 -29.30 23.13
N LEU A 8 9.45 -29.11 22.36
CA LEU A 8 9.94 -27.82 21.94
C LEU A 8 8.85 -27.22 21.04
N PHE A 9 7.84 -26.61 21.66
CA PHE A 9 7.05 -25.58 21.02
C PHE A 9 8.03 -24.44 20.71
N THR A 10 8.66 -24.52 19.54
CA THR A 10 9.21 -23.35 18.88
C THR A 10 8.01 -22.45 18.60
N SER A 11 7.67 -21.61 19.57
CA SER A 11 6.86 -20.43 19.34
C SER A 11 7.59 -19.66 18.26
N GLY A 12 7.16 -19.86 17.02
CA GLY A 12 7.59 -19.07 15.88
C GLY A 12 7.14 -17.66 16.18
N ARG A 13 8.04 -16.88 16.79
CA ARG A 13 7.85 -15.46 17.01
C ARG A 13 7.79 -14.88 15.60
N GLU A 14 6.59 -14.67 15.10
CA GLU A 14 6.39 -14.06 13.80
C GLU A 14 6.98 -12.66 13.91
N GLU A 15 8.19 -12.50 13.38
CA GLU A 15 8.91 -11.25 13.43
C GLU A 15 8.01 -10.21 12.75
N SER A 16 7.46 -9.30 13.56
CA SER A 16 6.55 -8.26 13.12
C SER A 16 7.36 -7.24 12.33
N THR A 17 7.70 -7.54 11.08
CA THR A 17 8.47 -6.60 10.26
C THR A 17 7.55 -5.42 9.95
N ALA A 18 7.77 -4.32 10.66
CA ALA A 18 7.10 -3.08 10.36
C ALA A 18 7.57 -2.60 8.96
N VAL A 19 6.62 -2.26 8.09
CA VAL A 19 6.91 -1.63 6.80
C VAL A 19 6.45 -0.19 6.92
N ALA A 20 7.38 0.74 7.10
CA ALA A 20 7.10 2.17 7.07
C ALA A 20 7.94 2.81 5.98
N CYS A 21 7.31 3.51 5.03
CA CYS A 21 8.01 4.05 3.87
C CYS A 21 7.25 5.18 3.19
N LYS A 22 7.95 5.92 2.34
CA LYS A 22 7.42 6.96 1.46
C LYS A 22 7.84 6.73 0.01
N ALA A 23 7.02 7.15 -0.94
CA ALA A 23 7.34 7.06 -2.37
C ALA A 23 6.85 8.30 -3.11
N HIS A 24 7.61 8.68 -4.13
CA HIS A 24 7.17 9.59 -5.18
C HIS A 24 7.12 8.80 -6.48
N VAL A 25 5.95 8.72 -7.12
CA VAL A 25 5.76 7.94 -8.34
C VAL A 25 4.93 8.70 -9.36
N SER A 26 5.34 8.63 -10.63
CA SER A 26 4.57 9.16 -11.76
C SER A 26 4.11 8.01 -12.64
N TYR A 27 2.80 7.89 -12.82
CA TYR A 27 2.19 6.98 -13.79
C TYR A 27 1.87 7.73 -15.07
N LEU A 28 2.25 7.16 -16.21
CA LEU A 28 1.98 7.71 -17.53
C LEU A 28 1.03 6.77 -18.27
N TRP A 29 -0.12 7.28 -18.70
CA TRP A 29 -1.08 6.53 -19.52
C TRP A 29 -1.44 7.34 -20.75
N GLY A 30 -0.80 7.04 -21.88
CA GLY A 30 -0.98 7.81 -23.11
C GLY A 30 -0.53 9.26 -22.90
N LYS A 31 -1.47 10.21 -22.97
CA LYS A 31 -1.22 11.64 -22.71
C LYS A 31 -1.56 12.07 -21.29
N GLU A 32 -2.16 11.20 -20.49
CA GLU A 32 -2.52 11.46 -19.10
C GLU A 32 -1.36 11.08 -18.18
N ARG A 33 -1.22 11.81 -17.07
CA ARG A 33 -0.18 11.57 -16.07
C ARG A 33 -0.74 11.71 -14.67
N LEU A 34 -0.40 10.77 -13.79
CA LEU A 34 -0.71 10.87 -12.36
C LEU A 34 0.59 10.90 -11.56
N ASP A 35 0.86 12.03 -10.91
CA ASP A 35 1.99 12.20 -10.00
C ASP A 35 1.51 12.01 -8.57
N LEU A 36 2.10 11.06 -7.83
CA LEU A 36 1.72 10.69 -6.48
C LEU A 36 2.86 10.85 -5.48
N PHE A 37 2.50 11.32 -4.31
CA PHE A 37 3.21 11.10 -3.06
C PHE A 37 2.43 10.06 -2.22
N ILE A 38 3.13 9.02 -1.81
CA ILE A 38 2.57 7.91 -1.05
C ILE A 38 3.35 7.82 0.27
N SER A 39 2.64 7.74 1.39
CA SER A 39 3.23 7.44 2.70
C SER A 39 2.45 6.30 3.33
N GLN A 40 3.15 5.26 3.78
CA GLN A 40 2.49 4.11 4.39
C GLN A 40 3.23 3.57 5.62
N SER A 41 2.45 2.95 6.50
CA SER A 41 2.95 2.19 7.64
C SER A 41 2.13 0.91 7.83
N LEU A 42 2.80 -0.20 8.11
CA LEU A 42 2.21 -1.50 8.42
C LEU A 42 2.84 -2.01 9.70
N HIS A 43 2.02 -2.33 10.70
CA HIS A 43 2.46 -2.88 11.97
C HIS A 43 1.33 -3.71 12.61
N ASN A 44 1.65 -4.90 13.12
CA ASN A 44 0.73 -5.78 13.84
C ASN A 44 -0.61 -6.03 13.11
N GLY A 45 -0.55 -6.36 11.82
CA GLY A 45 -1.74 -6.66 11.01
C GLY A 45 -2.63 -5.45 10.69
N LYS A 46 -2.19 -4.24 11.02
CA LYS A 46 -2.87 -2.98 10.69
C LYS A 46 -1.96 -2.08 9.89
N GLY A 47 -2.53 -1.30 8.98
CA GLY A 47 -1.80 -0.33 8.20
C GLY A 47 -2.55 0.96 7.99
N PHE A 48 -1.76 1.99 7.70
CA PHE A 48 -2.22 3.30 7.30
C PHE A 48 -1.51 3.69 6.02
N LEU A 49 -2.25 4.32 5.11
CA LEU A 49 -1.78 4.78 3.82
C LEU A 49 -2.33 6.19 3.59
N SER A 50 -1.46 7.11 3.24
CA SER A 50 -1.82 8.43 2.72
C SER A 50 -1.33 8.52 1.28
N VAL A 51 -2.21 8.96 0.40
CA VAL A 51 -1.92 9.18 -1.01
C VAL A 51 -2.37 10.59 -1.37
N SER A 52 -1.44 11.39 -1.85
CA SER A 52 -1.74 12.70 -2.42
C SER A 52 -1.09 12.85 -3.79
N GLY A 53 -1.61 13.73 -4.63
CA GLY A 53 -1.10 13.84 -5.98
C GLY A 53 -1.91 14.75 -6.90
N ILE A 54 -1.43 14.82 -8.13
CA ILE A 54 -2.05 15.62 -9.20
C ILE A 54 -2.20 14.72 -10.43
N SER A 55 -3.43 14.64 -10.93
CA SER A 55 -3.74 14.04 -12.22
C SER A 55 -3.76 15.13 -13.28
N TYR A 56 -3.05 14.90 -14.38
CA TYR A 56 -2.95 15.78 -15.54
C TYR A 56 -3.69 15.12 -16.70
N HIS A 57 -4.73 15.79 -17.18
CA HIS A 57 -5.60 15.30 -18.24
C HIS A 57 -5.13 15.73 -19.62
N SER A 58 -5.59 15.03 -20.65
CA SER A 58 -5.21 15.33 -22.04
C SER A 58 -5.72 16.70 -22.55
N ASP A 59 -6.73 17.26 -21.90
CA ASP A 59 -7.30 18.58 -22.18
C ASP A 59 -6.60 19.71 -21.39
N ASN A 60 -5.47 19.41 -20.75
CA ASN A 60 -4.69 20.28 -19.86
C ASN A 60 -5.40 20.67 -18.55
N THR A 61 -6.54 20.06 -18.23
CA THR A 61 -7.14 20.20 -16.89
C THR A 61 -6.38 19.34 -15.88
N LYS A 62 -6.61 19.62 -14.59
CA LYS A 62 -5.99 18.90 -13.49
C LYS A 62 -7.03 18.58 -12.43
N SER A 63 -6.84 17.45 -11.78
CA SER A 63 -7.54 17.13 -10.54
C SER A 63 -6.53 16.76 -9.46
N TYR A 64 -6.93 17.01 -8.22
CA TYR A 64 -6.12 16.80 -7.03
C TYR A 64 -6.63 15.59 -6.28
N LEU A 65 -5.70 14.70 -5.98
CA LEU A 65 -5.90 13.55 -5.11
C LEU A 65 -5.34 13.89 -3.73
N ASP A 66 -6.11 13.70 -2.68
CA ASP A 66 -5.61 13.73 -1.32
C ASP A 66 -6.53 12.89 -0.42
N LYS A 67 -6.05 11.71 -0.04
CA LYS A 67 -6.81 10.77 0.77
C LYS A 67 -5.96 9.94 1.71
N SER A 68 -6.61 9.49 2.77
CA SER A 68 -6.06 8.59 3.76
C SER A 68 -6.91 7.33 3.90
N LEU A 69 -6.25 6.20 4.12
CA LEU A 69 -6.85 4.88 4.22
C LEU A 69 -6.29 4.16 5.45
N SER A 70 -7.16 3.58 6.27
CA SER A 70 -6.77 2.54 7.21
C SER A 70 -7.21 1.17 6.70
N PHE A 71 -6.37 0.18 6.93
CA PHE A 71 -6.62 -1.18 6.48
C PHE A 71 -6.09 -2.21 7.48
N SER A 72 -6.71 -3.38 7.48
CA SER A 72 -6.13 -4.59 8.09
C SER A 72 -5.36 -5.37 7.05
N TYR A 73 -4.39 -6.17 7.47
CA TYR A 73 -3.72 -7.12 6.58
C TYR A 73 -3.38 -8.45 7.24
N HIS A 74 -3.35 -9.49 6.42
CA HIS A 74 -2.71 -10.76 6.73
C HIS A 74 -1.49 -10.95 5.83
N ARG A 75 -0.38 -11.41 6.42
CA ARG A 75 0.88 -11.63 5.70
C ARG A 75 1.16 -13.13 5.62
N ASN A 76 1.58 -13.58 4.44
CA ASN A 76 2.19 -14.88 4.24
C ASN A 76 3.49 -14.68 3.44
N LYS A 77 4.64 -14.76 4.13
CA LYS A 77 5.96 -14.42 3.58
C LYS A 77 5.97 -12.98 3.03
N ASP A 78 6.19 -12.82 1.72
CA ASP A 78 6.23 -11.55 1.01
C ASP A 78 4.85 -11.14 0.46
N VAL A 79 3.81 -11.98 0.60
CA VAL A 79 2.45 -11.70 0.13
C VAL A 79 1.62 -11.09 1.24
N TYR A 80 0.98 -9.97 0.94
CA TYR A 80 0.14 -9.21 1.86
C TYR A 80 -1.27 -9.09 1.28
N ASN A 81 -2.25 -9.56 2.06
CA ASN A 81 -3.67 -9.43 1.74
C ASN A 81 -4.25 -8.28 2.56
N PHE A 82 -4.43 -7.13 1.92
CA PHE A 82 -5.01 -5.94 2.56
C PHE A 82 -6.53 -5.98 2.47
N LYS A 83 -7.18 -5.42 3.49
CA LYS A 83 -8.62 -5.17 3.50
C LYS A 83 -8.91 -3.76 4.02
N SER A 84 -9.54 -2.95 3.18
CA SER A 84 -9.89 -1.56 3.47
C SER A 84 -10.86 -1.48 4.66
N GLN A 85 -10.59 -0.59 5.61
CA GLN A 85 -11.39 -0.40 6.82
C GLN A 85 -12.03 0.99 6.88
N MET A 86 -11.28 2.03 6.56
CA MET A 86 -11.74 3.41 6.55
C MET A 86 -11.05 4.16 5.41
N ILE A 87 -11.81 5.01 4.74
CA ILE A 87 -11.35 5.86 3.64
C ILE A 87 -11.79 7.28 3.99
N MET A 88 -10.87 8.22 3.93
CA MET A 88 -11.12 9.63 4.24
C MET A 88 -10.51 10.49 3.15
N ASP A 89 -11.34 11.27 2.48
CA ASP A 89 -10.89 12.26 1.53
C ASP A 89 -10.63 13.58 2.25
N SER A 90 -9.57 14.25 1.82
CA SER A 90 -9.21 15.57 2.29
C SER A 90 -10.08 16.64 1.61
N PRO A 91 -10.31 17.81 2.22
CA PRO A 91 -11.03 18.90 1.57
C PRO A 91 -10.40 19.40 0.26
N GLN A 92 -9.11 19.10 0.04
CA GLN A 92 -8.39 19.42 -1.19
C GLN A 92 -8.62 18.41 -2.32
N MET A 93 -9.31 17.29 -2.04
CA MET A 93 -9.69 16.29 -3.02
C MET A 93 -10.65 16.88 -4.05
N THR A 94 -10.28 16.81 -5.33
CA THR A 94 -11.12 17.24 -6.46
C THR A 94 -11.22 16.18 -7.55
N MET A 95 -10.42 15.10 -7.45
CA MET A 95 -10.53 13.94 -8.32
C MET A 95 -11.90 13.27 -8.15
N SER A 96 -12.57 12.98 -9.27
CA SER A 96 -13.91 12.40 -9.24
C SER A 96 -13.86 10.88 -8.99
N PRO A 97 -14.93 10.27 -8.45
CA PRO A 97 -14.94 8.82 -8.21
C PRO A 97 -14.73 7.97 -9.48
N SER A 98 -15.16 8.45 -10.65
CA SER A 98 -14.92 7.75 -11.93
C SER A 98 -13.45 7.85 -12.36
N GLU A 99 -12.80 8.98 -12.06
CA GLU A 99 -11.38 9.15 -12.29
C GLU A 99 -10.54 8.29 -11.33
N GLU A 100 -10.92 8.23 -10.05
CA GLU A 100 -10.23 7.35 -9.08
C GLU A 100 -10.24 5.90 -9.54
N LYS A 101 -11.39 5.40 -10.03
CA LYS A 101 -11.52 4.02 -10.53
C LYS A 101 -10.66 3.73 -11.77
N ARG A 102 -10.22 4.75 -12.51
CA ARG A 102 -9.29 4.59 -13.64
C ARG A 102 -7.86 4.34 -13.14
N TRP A 103 -7.47 5.03 -12.07
CA TRP A 103 -6.10 5.00 -11.55
C TRP A 103 -5.88 3.96 -10.45
N PHE A 104 -6.92 3.66 -9.67
CA PHE A 104 -6.81 2.87 -8.45
C PHE A 104 -7.76 1.66 -8.45
N PRO A 105 -7.31 0.53 -7.88
CA PRO A 105 -8.20 -0.57 -7.51
C PRO A 105 -9.28 -0.14 -6.50
N GLU A 106 -10.36 -0.91 -6.43
CA GLU A 106 -11.49 -0.62 -5.53
C GLU A 106 -11.11 -0.57 -4.03
N PHE A 107 -10.01 -1.21 -3.63
CA PHE A 107 -9.43 -1.09 -2.30
C PHE A 107 -9.24 0.36 -1.83
N PHE A 108 -8.93 1.26 -2.75
CA PHE A 108 -8.71 2.68 -2.44
C PHE A 108 -10.02 3.48 -2.39
N THR A 109 -11.11 2.98 -2.96
CA THR A 109 -12.38 3.74 -3.11
C THR A 109 -13.52 3.19 -2.27
N ASN A 110 -13.49 1.89 -1.94
CA ASN A 110 -14.59 1.18 -1.29
C ASN A 110 -14.12 0.50 0.01
N LYS A 111 -14.88 0.68 1.09
CA LYS A 111 -14.64 0.00 2.36
C LYS A 111 -14.92 -1.51 2.23
N GLY A 112 -14.05 -2.32 2.82
CA GLY A 112 -14.21 -3.79 2.82
C GLY A 112 -13.55 -4.48 1.63
N GLU A 113 -13.16 -3.73 0.60
CA GLU A 113 -12.46 -4.26 -0.56
C GLU A 113 -11.04 -4.69 -0.23
N THR A 114 -10.52 -5.60 -1.06
CA THR A 114 -9.24 -6.24 -0.82
C THR A 114 -8.21 -5.91 -1.89
N LEU A 115 -6.94 -5.90 -1.50
CA LEU A 115 -5.82 -5.74 -2.41
C LEU A 115 -4.72 -6.72 -2.00
N ILE A 116 -4.24 -7.50 -2.98
CA ILE A 116 -3.15 -8.44 -2.78
C ILE A 116 -1.89 -7.86 -3.39
N LEU A 117 -0.87 -7.62 -2.56
CA LEU A 117 0.43 -7.11 -3.01
C LEU A 117 1.54 -8.04 -2.54
N LYS A 118 2.68 -8.00 -3.22
CA LYS A 118 3.94 -8.49 -2.66
C LYS A 118 4.82 -7.32 -2.27
N ILE A 119 5.45 -7.41 -1.10
CA ILE A 119 6.37 -6.40 -0.60
C ILE A 119 7.69 -7.07 -0.30
N ARG A 120 8.75 -6.63 -0.97
CA ARG A 120 10.10 -7.21 -0.82
C ARG A 120 11.11 -6.13 -0.48
N PRO A 121 12.15 -6.42 0.31
CA PRO A 121 13.28 -5.51 0.46
C PRO A 121 13.88 -5.17 -0.90
N TYR A 122 14.17 -3.89 -1.14
CA TYR A 122 14.91 -3.42 -2.30
C TYR A 122 16.18 -2.71 -1.82
N GLY A 123 17.26 -3.48 -1.75
CA GLY A 123 18.46 -3.07 -1.04
C GLY A 123 18.20 -2.85 0.46
N LYS A 124 19.03 -2.02 1.09
CA LYS A 124 18.95 -1.73 2.54
C LYS A 124 17.92 -0.64 2.88
N ASN A 125 17.63 0.25 1.94
CA ASN A 125 16.96 1.52 2.23
C ASN A 125 15.54 1.61 1.67
N ALA A 126 15.06 0.58 0.98
CA ALA A 126 13.75 0.63 0.35
C ALA A 126 13.01 -0.72 0.39
N TRP A 127 11.76 -0.65 0.00
CA TRP A 127 10.85 -1.74 -0.30
C TRP A 127 10.41 -1.62 -1.75
N LEU A 128 10.13 -2.74 -2.41
CA LEU A 128 9.54 -2.78 -3.74
C LEU A 128 8.19 -3.48 -3.67
N PHE A 129 7.17 -2.79 -4.16
CA PHE A 129 5.78 -3.24 -4.19
C PHE A 129 5.48 -3.90 -5.53
N TYR A 130 4.73 -4.99 -5.51
CA TYR A 130 4.32 -5.72 -6.70
C TYR A 130 2.83 -6.05 -6.68
N ALA A 131 2.20 -5.97 -7.84
CA ALA A 131 0.94 -6.66 -8.12
C ALA A 131 1.26 -7.95 -8.90
N GLY A 132 1.06 -9.12 -8.27
CA GLY A 132 1.42 -10.40 -8.87
C GLY A 132 2.93 -10.55 -9.10
N THR A 133 3.37 -10.39 -10.36
CA THR A 133 4.78 -10.39 -10.78
C THR A 133 5.26 -9.02 -11.27
N THR A 134 4.36 -8.05 -11.40
CA THR A 134 4.66 -6.73 -11.95
C THR A 134 5.06 -5.77 -10.83
N PRO A 135 6.27 -5.16 -10.88
CA PRO A 135 6.65 -4.12 -9.93
C PRO A 135 5.79 -2.88 -10.14
N LEU A 136 5.31 -2.29 -9.04
CA LEU A 136 4.49 -1.08 -9.05
C LEU A 136 5.32 0.16 -8.76
N PHE A 137 5.98 0.19 -7.60
CA PHE A 137 6.81 1.33 -7.18
C PHE A 137 7.82 0.94 -6.10
N VAL A 138 8.91 1.71 -6.04
CA VAL A 138 9.90 1.67 -4.96
C VAL A 138 9.45 2.62 -3.85
N CYS A 139 9.53 2.16 -2.60
CA CYS A 139 9.14 2.90 -1.41
C CYS A 139 10.32 2.98 -0.45
N GLU A 140 10.84 4.19 -0.23
CA GLU A 140 11.99 4.46 0.62
C GLU A 140 11.60 4.30 2.08
N ARG A 141 12.38 3.51 2.84
CA ARG A 141 12.13 3.31 4.27
C ARG A 141 12.13 4.65 4.97
N ASN A 142 11.14 4.85 5.85
CA ASN A 142 11.18 5.98 6.76
C ASN A 142 12.40 5.76 7.68
N GLN A 143 13.40 6.65 7.57
CA GLN A 143 14.54 6.70 8.47
C GLN A 143 14.09 7.11 9.87
#